data_AF-A0A814GK34-F1
#
_entry.id   AF-A0A814GK34-F1
#
_cell.length_a   1.000
_cell.length_b   1.000
_cell.length_c   1.000
_cell.angle_alpha   90.00
_cell.angle_beta   90.00
_cell.angle_gamma   90.00
#
_symmetry.space_group_name_H-M   'P 1'
#
loop_
_entity.id
_entity.type
_entity.pdbx_description
1 polymer ?
#
loop_
_entity_poly.entity_id
_entity_poly.type
_entity_poly.pdbx_seq_one_letter_code
_entity_poly.pdbx_strand_id
1 'polypeptide(L)'
;MFLLPGIKSISHKIIYSGLLTYSTVKIVRIPKTTIALLNRVLQSIVITFIAVYIIWYKKGYQQIEVPRGISIIKVKGLAKTTLNDTLYYNRTDNNPIKRVNLQQLWDVVEFELPPLGGLIEIEQIWSCNFDFNADSCYPEYNFRLLQSGEEKNSPGLNYRYAQKYYYNGTDYRTLVKLYGIRFIVTVTGQGGRFDAMNLFLAIGSGIGFLAITSIICDFILLHIHRNREKFNTTKFTIYASNGTSGLQPHHSSSFSA
;
A
#
# COMPACT_ATOMS: atom_id res chain seq x y z
N MET A 1 19.79 11.28 -69.30
CA MET A 1 19.48 11.04 -67.87
C MET A 1 18.58 12.18 -67.42
N PHE A 2 17.28 11.89 -67.33
CA PHE A 2 16.21 12.82 -66.96
C PHE A 2 16.44 13.36 -65.54
N LEU A 3 15.92 14.56 -65.23
CA LEU A 3 14.92 14.75 -64.17
C LEU A 3 14.47 16.24 -64.11
N LEU A 4 13.16 16.42 -64.23
CA LEU A 4 12.44 17.69 -64.32
C LEU A 4 12.53 18.52 -63.01
N PRO A 5 12.64 19.87 -63.09
CA PRO A 5 12.72 20.76 -61.92
C PRO A 5 11.43 20.89 -61.08
N GLY A 6 10.40 20.07 -61.33
CA GLY A 6 9.10 20.11 -60.64
C GLY A 6 8.97 19.24 -59.37
N ILE A 7 9.93 18.34 -59.10
CA ILE A 7 9.75 17.28 -58.09
C ILE A 7 9.98 17.78 -56.64
N LYS A 8 10.83 18.81 -56.43
CA LYS A 8 11.12 19.32 -55.07
C LYS A 8 9.92 20.03 -54.40
N SER A 9 9.11 20.75 -55.18
CA SER A 9 7.94 21.49 -54.65
C SER A 9 6.77 20.56 -54.31
N ILE A 10 6.57 19.51 -55.11
CA ILE A 10 5.51 18.51 -54.93
C ILE A 10 5.80 17.61 -53.72
N SER A 11 7.05 17.20 -53.52
CA SER A 11 7.46 16.36 -52.38
C SER A 11 7.22 17.04 -51.03
N HIS A 12 7.59 18.32 -50.88
CA HIS A 12 7.33 19.07 -49.65
C HIS A 12 5.82 19.19 -49.37
N LYS A 13 5.00 19.50 -50.37
CA LYS A 13 3.55 19.65 -50.17
C LYS A 13 2.88 18.33 -49.73
N ILE A 14 3.32 17.19 -50.28
CA ILE A 14 2.82 15.86 -49.93
C ILE A 14 3.25 15.46 -48.51
N ILE A 15 4.50 15.73 -48.12
CA ILE A 15 5.02 15.42 -46.78
C ILE A 15 4.31 16.24 -45.69
N TYR A 16 4.09 17.55 -45.90
CA TYR A 16 3.36 18.39 -44.94
C TYR A 16 1.88 18.00 -44.84
N SER A 17 1.23 17.63 -45.96
CA SER A 17 -0.14 17.13 -45.91
C SER A 17 -0.26 15.81 -45.16
N GLY A 18 0.73 14.91 -45.25
CA GLY A 18 0.72 13.67 -44.47
C GLY A 18 1.07 13.86 -42.99
N LEU A 19 2.00 14.77 -42.65
CA LEU A 19 2.36 15.06 -41.26
C LEU A 19 1.26 15.81 -40.49
N LEU A 20 0.40 16.56 -41.18
CA LEU A 20 -0.70 17.34 -40.59
C LEU A 20 -2.08 16.69 -40.78
N THR A 21 -2.15 15.45 -41.28
CA THR A 21 -3.41 14.70 -41.30
C THR A 21 -3.75 14.14 -39.93
N TYR A 22 -4.95 14.46 -39.46
CA TYR A 22 -5.54 13.90 -38.25
C TYR A 22 -6.86 13.19 -38.59
N SER A 23 -6.89 11.87 -38.37
CA SER A 23 -8.09 11.05 -38.60
C SER A 23 -8.96 11.06 -37.35
N THR A 24 -10.23 11.44 -37.51
CA THR A 24 -11.24 11.37 -36.44
C THR A 24 -12.29 10.32 -36.76
N VAL A 25 -12.82 9.69 -35.71
CA VAL A 25 -13.93 8.75 -35.86
C VAL A 25 -15.21 9.54 -36.13
N LYS A 26 -15.97 9.15 -37.16
CA LYS A 26 -17.29 9.70 -37.43
C LYS A 26 -18.26 9.25 -36.33
N ILE A 27 -18.83 10.21 -35.60
CA ILE A 27 -19.77 9.96 -34.49
C ILE A 27 -21.23 10.12 -34.92
N VAL A 28 -22.12 9.28 -34.37
CA VAL A 28 -23.57 9.37 -34.59
C VAL A 28 -24.22 10.14 -33.44
N ARG A 29 -24.91 11.24 -33.74
CA ARG A 29 -25.68 12.01 -32.75
C ARG A 29 -27.14 11.57 -32.74
N ILE A 30 -27.63 11.15 -31.57
CA ILE A 30 -29.01 10.73 -31.38
C ILE A 30 -29.76 11.81 -30.57
N PRO A 31 -30.73 12.53 -31.15
CA PRO A 31 -31.44 13.61 -30.47
C PRO A 31 -32.57 13.06 -29.57
N LYS A 32 -32.19 12.34 -28.50
CA LYS A 32 -33.12 11.80 -27.50
C LYS A 32 -32.65 12.17 -26.09
N THR A 33 -33.47 12.94 -25.38
CA THR A 33 -33.18 13.45 -24.03
C THR A 33 -33.09 12.33 -22.99
N THR A 34 -33.90 11.27 -23.10
CA THR A 34 -33.88 10.13 -22.18
C THR A 34 -32.56 9.36 -22.22
N ILE A 35 -32.04 9.09 -23.42
CA ILE A 35 -30.73 8.42 -23.62
C ILE A 35 -29.58 9.33 -23.21
N ALA A 36 -29.69 10.62 -23.52
CA ALA A 36 -28.71 11.60 -23.07
C ALA A 36 -28.64 11.68 -21.54
N LEU A 37 -29.79 11.67 -20.86
CA LEU A 37 -29.86 11.66 -19.40
C LEU A 37 -29.24 10.38 -18.83
N LEU A 38 -29.54 9.21 -19.39
CA LEU A 38 -28.95 7.94 -18.97
C LEU A 38 -27.42 7.98 -19.02
N ASN A 39 -26.84 8.42 -20.13
CA ASN A 39 -25.39 8.53 -20.27
C ASN A 39 -24.79 9.55 -19.27
N ARG A 40 -25.46 10.69 -19.06
CA ARG A 40 -25.01 11.70 -18.07
C ARG A 40 -25.07 11.18 -16.64
N VAL A 41 -26.10 10.40 -16.28
CA VAL A 41 -26.22 9.78 -14.96
C VAL A 41 -25.10 8.77 -14.75
N LEU A 42 -24.87 7.85 -15.70
CA LEU A 42 -23.77 6.88 -15.61
C LEU A 42 -22.40 7.57 -15.48
N GLN A 43 -22.15 8.63 -16.26
CA GLN A 43 -20.93 9.42 -16.15
C GLN A 43 -20.81 10.10 -14.77
N SER A 44 -21.91 10.68 -14.26
CA SER A 44 -21.91 11.33 -12.94
C SER A 44 -21.63 10.34 -11.80
N ILE A 45 -22.11 9.10 -11.89
CA ILE A 45 -21.83 8.03 -10.92
C ILE A 45 -20.34 7.73 -10.89
N VAL A 46 -19.72 7.55 -12.06
CA VAL A 46 -18.27 7.26 -12.15
C VAL A 46 -17.44 8.45 -11.67
N ILE A 47 -17.79 9.68 -12.04
CA ILE A 47 -17.08 10.88 -11.57
C ILE A 47 -17.18 11.02 -10.05
N THR A 48 -18.37 10.80 -9.48
CA THR A 48 -18.59 10.84 -8.03
C THR A 48 -17.77 9.77 -7.32
N PHE A 49 -17.70 8.56 -7.88
CA PHE A 49 -16.86 7.48 -7.36
C PHE A 49 -15.37 7.88 -7.35
N ILE A 50 -14.85 8.44 -8.43
CA ILE A 50 -13.44 8.86 -8.50
C ILE A 50 -13.17 9.99 -7.48
N ALA A 51 -13.99 11.03 -7.46
CA ALA A 51 -13.78 12.18 -6.58
C ALA A 51 -13.92 11.81 -5.09
N VAL A 52 -14.98 11.10 -4.72
CA VAL A 52 -15.29 10.81 -3.32
C VAL A 52 -14.54 9.60 -2.81
N TYR A 53 -14.53 8.49 -3.54
CA TYR A 53 -13.93 7.26 -3.04
C TYR A 53 -12.42 7.22 -3.30
N ILE A 54 -11.96 7.47 -4.52
CA ILE A 54 -10.54 7.35 -4.86
C ILE A 54 -9.73 8.55 -4.34
N ILE A 55 -10.18 9.78 -4.63
CA ILE A 55 -9.44 10.98 -4.25
C ILE A 55 -9.67 11.30 -2.76
N TRP A 56 -10.91 11.43 -2.30
CA TRP A 56 -11.17 11.88 -0.92
C TRP A 56 -10.99 10.77 0.14
N TYR A 57 -11.65 9.62 -0.01
CA TYR A 57 -11.63 8.56 1.00
C TYR A 57 -10.30 7.78 1.03
N LYS A 58 -9.80 7.37 -0.14
CA LYS A 58 -8.52 6.63 -0.26
C LYS A 58 -7.29 7.54 -0.29
N LYS A 59 -7.47 8.86 -0.31
CA LYS A 59 -6.39 9.86 -0.42
C LYS A 59 -5.40 9.55 -1.55
N GLY A 60 -5.89 9.12 -2.72
CA GLY A 60 -5.06 8.74 -3.86
C GLY A 60 -4.18 9.85 -4.45
N TYR A 61 -4.37 11.09 -3.99
CA TYR A 61 -3.52 12.25 -4.32
C TYR A 61 -2.27 12.35 -3.44
N GLN A 62 -2.17 11.56 -2.37
CA GLN A 62 -1.03 11.58 -1.46
C GLN A 62 0.00 10.54 -1.85
N GLN A 63 1.27 10.91 -1.76
CA GLN A 63 2.36 9.96 -1.68
C GLN A 63 2.48 9.49 -0.22
N ILE A 64 2.40 8.18 -0.02
CA ILE A 64 2.50 7.55 1.31
C ILE A 64 3.90 6.98 1.47
N GLU A 65 4.57 7.38 2.55
CA GLU A 65 5.88 6.85 2.94
C GLU A 65 5.82 6.21 4.33
N VAL A 66 6.64 5.17 4.53
CA VAL A 66 6.83 4.52 5.83
C VAL A 66 7.95 5.23 6.60
N PRO A 67 7.83 5.37 7.94
CA PRO A 67 8.82 6.09 8.73
C PRO A 67 10.16 5.36 8.71
N ARG A 68 11.24 6.11 8.49
CA ARG A 68 12.62 5.64 8.70
C ARG A 68 13.24 6.46 9.82
N GLY A 69 13.64 5.78 10.90
CA GLY A 69 14.19 6.45 12.08
C GLY A 69 14.96 5.50 12.98
N ILE A 70 15.50 6.07 14.06
CA ILE A 70 16.28 5.34 15.07
C ILE A 70 15.57 5.54 16.42
N SER A 71 15.41 4.46 17.17
CA SER A 71 14.95 4.50 18.55
C SER A 71 16.13 4.31 19.49
N ILE A 72 16.30 5.24 20.44
CA ILE A 72 17.38 5.18 21.44
C ILE A 72 16.74 4.99 22.81
N ILE A 73 17.18 3.97 23.53
CA ILE A 73 16.67 3.62 24.86
C ILE A 73 17.76 3.91 25.89
N LYS A 74 17.41 4.62 26.96
CA LYS A 74 18.29 4.91 28.09
C LYS A 74 17.59 4.56 29.40
N VAL A 75 18.12 3.57 30.10
CA VAL A 75 17.61 3.15 31.41
C VAL A 75 18.46 3.82 32.50
N LYS A 76 17.82 4.34 33.55
CA LYS A 76 18.48 4.90 34.75
C LYS A 76 17.83 4.30 36.00
N GLY A 77 18.65 3.89 36.96
CA GLY A 77 18.18 3.35 38.24
C GLY A 77 19.35 2.78 39.05
N LEU A 78 19.14 2.64 40.36
CA LEU A 78 20.06 1.95 41.27
C LEU A 78 19.25 0.91 42.04
N ALA A 79 19.79 -0.30 42.15
CA ALA A 79 19.22 -1.38 42.93
C ALA A 79 20.31 -1.97 43.83
N LYS A 80 19.96 -2.28 45.08
CA LYS A 80 20.84 -2.95 46.04
C LYS A 80 20.26 -4.31 46.36
N THR A 81 21.04 -5.37 46.15
CA THR A 81 20.68 -6.73 46.53
C THR A 81 21.63 -7.22 47.62
N THR A 82 21.09 -7.88 48.63
CA THR A 82 21.89 -8.57 49.66
C THR A 82 21.92 -10.05 49.29
N LEU A 83 23.11 -10.59 49.11
CA LEU A 83 23.31 -12.01 48.78
C LEU A 83 23.44 -12.82 50.08
N ASN A 84 22.58 -13.81 50.26
CA ASN A 84 22.76 -14.82 51.29
C ASN A 84 23.58 -15.98 50.69
N ASP A 85 24.86 -16.06 51.05
CA ASP A 85 25.75 -17.14 50.64
C ASP A 85 25.40 -18.44 51.38
N THR A 86 24.36 -19.15 50.94
CA THR A 86 24.13 -20.53 51.41
C THR A 86 24.99 -21.50 50.61
N LEU A 87 25.97 -22.12 51.27
CA LEU A 87 26.84 -23.16 50.70
C LEU A 87 26.00 -24.40 50.35
N TYR A 88 26.04 -24.85 49.10
CA TYR A 88 25.43 -26.12 48.66
C TYR A 88 26.54 -27.14 48.35
N TYR A 89 26.37 -28.37 48.83
CA TYR A 89 27.33 -29.48 48.71
C TYR A 89 27.22 -30.18 47.35
N ASN A 90 28.36 -30.52 46.75
CA ASN A 90 28.41 -31.30 45.51
C ASN A 90 28.43 -32.81 45.84
N ARG A 91 27.73 -33.65 45.05
CA ARG A 91 27.57 -35.09 45.33
C ARG A 91 28.77 -35.94 44.87
N THR A 92 29.72 -35.41 44.10
CA THR A 92 30.83 -36.22 43.55
C THR A 92 32.23 -35.74 43.92
N ASP A 93 32.37 -34.61 44.60
CA ASP A 93 33.66 -34.13 45.10
C ASP A 93 33.42 -33.45 46.46
N ASN A 94 34.31 -33.69 47.44
CA ASN A 94 34.35 -32.98 48.72
C ASN A 94 34.70 -31.47 48.57
N ASN A 95 34.48 -30.88 47.39
CA ASN A 95 34.76 -29.49 47.10
C ASN A 95 33.42 -28.74 46.84
N PRO A 96 33.10 -27.68 47.60
CA PRO A 96 31.78 -27.05 47.56
C PRO A 96 31.53 -26.34 46.22
N ILE A 97 30.43 -26.66 45.53
CA ILE A 97 29.90 -25.81 44.45
C ILE A 97 29.04 -24.74 45.09
N LYS A 98 29.57 -23.52 45.16
CA LYS A 98 28.86 -22.34 45.68
C LYS A 98 27.65 -21.99 44.77
N ARG A 99 26.45 -22.44 45.15
CA ARG A 99 25.18 -21.95 44.57
C ARG A 99 24.68 -20.77 45.40
N VAL A 100 24.91 -19.56 44.90
CA VAL A 100 24.28 -18.37 45.46
C VAL A 100 22.85 -18.30 44.93
N ASN A 101 21.86 -18.39 45.81
CA ASN A 101 20.47 -18.15 45.44
C ASN A 101 20.19 -16.66 45.65
N LEU A 102 20.03 -15.93 44.54
CA LEU A 102 19.60 -14.53 44.59
C LEU A 102 18.10 -14.51 44.92
N GLN A 103 17.75 -14.39 46.19
CA GLN A 103 16.38 -14.04 46.56
C GLN A 103 16.17 -12.57 46.17
N GLN A 104 15.34 -12.32 45.16
CA GLN A 104 15.05 -10.97 44.68
C GLN A 104 14.05 -10.26 45.60
N LEU A 105 14.41 -9.05 46.03
CA LEU A 105 13.53 -8.12 46.74
C LEU A 105 13.11 -7.04 45.72
N TRP A 106 11.91 -7.18 45.16
CA TRP A 106 11.25 -6.15 44.38
C TRP A 106 9.94 -5.79 45.06
N ASP A 107 10.06 -5.18 46.22
CA ASP A 107 8.98 -4.36 46.74
C ASP A 107 9.28 -2.93 46.31
N VAL A 108 8.41 -2.34 45.48
CA VAL A 108 8.12 -0.88 45.33
C VAL A 108 7.29 -0.56 44.07
N VAL A 109 6.84 -1.53 43.26
CA VAL A 109 5.86 -1.21 42.19
C VAL A 109 4.67 -2.16 42.26
N GLU A 110 3.47 -1.58 42.36
CA GLU A 110 2.14 -2.19 42.34
C GLU A 110 1.79 -2.87 40.99
N PHE A 111 2.80 -3.11 40.15
CA PHE A 111 2.71 -3.79 38.87
C PHE A 111 3.29 -5.20 39.07
N GLU A 112 2.41 -6.19 39.08
CA GLU A 112 2.73 -7.60 39.28
C GLU A 112 3.50 -8.14 38.07
N LEU A 113 4.80 -7.83 38.01
CA LEU A 113 5.69 -8.30 36.97
C LEU A 113 5.94 -9.80 37.13
N PRO A 114 5.94 -10.58 36.02
CA PRO A 114 6.15 -12.01 36.11
C PRO A 114 7.52 -12.31 36.72
N PRO A 115 7.60 -13.09 37.81
CA PRO A 115 8.86 -13.37 38.53
C PRO A 115 9.87 -14.15 37.67
N LEU A 116 9.40 -14.78 36.59
CA LEU A 116 10.21 -15.54 35.64
C LEU A 116 10.68 -14.69 34.44
N GLY A 117 10.44 -13.37 34.47
CA GLY A 117 10.70 -12.47 33.36
C GLY A 117 9.63 -12.53 32.27
N GLY A 118 9.71 -11.63 31.29
CA GLY A 118 8.70 -11.52 30.24
C GLY A 118 9.12 -10.61 29.10
N LEU A 119 8.24 -10.50 28.10
CA LEU A 119 8.46 -9.71 26.90
C LEU A 119 7.40 -8.61 26.83
N ILE A 120 7.84 -7.35 26.82
CA ILE A 120 6.96 -6.19 26.65
C ILE A 120 7.29 -5.52 25.33
N GLU A 121 6.28 -5.39 24.47
CA GLU A 121 6.36 -4.60 23.26
C GLU A 121 5.81 -3.20 23.52
N ILE A 122 6.61 -2.21 23.12
CA ILE A 122 6.26 -0.80 23.09
C ILE A 122 6.10 -0.46 21.60
N GLU A 123 4.86 -0.39 21.14
CA GLU A 123 4.52 -0.03 19.78
C GLU A 123 4.32 1.48 19.68
N GLN A 124 5.10 2.13 18.81
CA GLN A 124 5.01 3.55 18.51
C GLN A 124 4.41 3.72 17.12
N ILE A 125 3.18 4.23 17.07
CA ILE A 125 2.38 4.34 15.84
C ILE A 125 2.39 5.79 15.35
N TRP A 126 2.90 6.01 14.15
CA TRP A 126 2.91 7.30 13.46
C TRP A 126 1.87 7.32 12.34
N SER A 127 0.77 8.04 12.52
CA SER A 127 -0.21 8.28 11.45
C SER A 127 -0.29 9.77 11.18
N CYS A 128 0.44 10.24 10.17
CA CYS A 128 0.61 11.67 9.94
C CYS A 128 0.16 12.09 8.55
N ASN A 129 -0.56 13.22 8.51
CA ASN A 129 -0.96 13.89 7.29
C ASN A 129 -0.22 15.23 7.19
N PHE A 130 0.69 15.35 6.24
CA PHE A 130 1.58 16.50 6.06
C PHE A 130 1.05 17.56 5.08
N ASP A 131 -0.23 17.53 4.72
CA ASP A 131 -0.80 18.48 3.75
C ASP A 131 -0.92 19.91 4.26
N PHE A 132 -1.26 20.10 5.54
CA PHE A 132 -1.58 21.43 6.08
C PHE A 132 -0.55 21.92 7.09
N ASN A 133 -0.25 21.10 8.12
CA ASN A 133 0.72 21.47 9.14
C ASN A 133 1.58 20.26 9.53
N ALA A 134 2.88 20.36 9.32
CA ALA A 134 3.82 19.28 9.64
C ALA A 134 4.07 19.13 11.14
N ASP A 135 3.85 20.20 11.91
CA ASP A 135 4.24 20.28 13.31
C ASP A 135 3.27 19.57 14.28
N SER A 136 2.11 19.12 13.80
CA SER A 136 1.07 18.45 14.61
C SER A 136 1.11 16.91 14.52
N CYS A 137 2.22 16.35 14.04
CA CYS A 137 2.43 14.91 13.93
C CYS A 137 3.06 14.36 15.22
N TYR A 138 2.27 13.62 16.00
CA TYR A 138 2.71 12.99 17.25
C TYR A 138 2.46 11.48 17.21
N PRO A 139 3.31 10.68 17.86
CA PRO A 139 3.11 9.24 17.92
C PRO A 139 2.06 8.86 18.96
N GLU A 140 1.31 7.80 18.66
CA GLU A 140 0.51 7.07 19.64
C GLU A 140 1.34 5.92 20.22
N TYR A 141 1.33 5.76 21.54
CA TYR A 141 2.06 4.69 22.22
C TYR A 141 1.11 3.60 22.69
N ASN A 142 1.41 2.36 22.34
CA ASN A 142 0.70 1.19 22.80
C ASN A 142 1.67 0.22 23.49
N PHE A 143 1.23 -0.38 24.58
CA PHE A 143 2.03 -1.30 25.39
C PHE A 143 1.37 -2.67 25.38
N ARG A 144 2.11 -3.70 24.96
CA ARG A 144 1.61 -5.08 24.92
C ARG A 144 2.53 -6.00 25.69
N LEU A 145 1.95 -6.82 26.55
CA LEU A 145 2.66 -7.93 27.17
C LEU A 145 2.60 -9.12 26.21
N LEU A 146 3.72 -9.43 25.55
CA LEU A 146 3.79 -10.52 24.57
C LEU A 146 3.94 -11.89 25.23
N GLN A 147 4.38 -11.95 26.50
CA GLN A 147 4.51 -13.18 27.25
C GLN A 147 4.12 -12.91 28.71
N SER A 148 2.96 -13.44 29.12
CA SER A 148 2.34 -13.20 30.43
C SER A 148 2.65 -14.28 31.48
N GLY A 149 3.44 -15.29 31.13
CA GLY A 149 3.82 -16.39 32.02
C GLY A 149 2.71 -17.40 32.36
N GLU A 150 1.57 -17.31 31.70
CA GLU A 150 0.47 -18.30 31.77
C GLU A 150 0.72 -19.55 30.92
N GLU A 151 1.79 -19.56 30.11
CA GLU A 151 2.11 -20.67 29.22
C GLU A 151 2.69 -21.87 29.99
N LYS A 152 2.15 -23.07 29.76
CA LYS A 152 2.59 -24.32 30.40
C LYS A 152 4.05 -24.69 30.08
N ASN A 153 4.54 -24.30 28.91
CA ASN A 153 5.90 -24.56 28.45
C ASN A 153 6.66 -23.24 28.34
N SER A 154 7.66 -23.03 29.20
CA SER A 154 8.45 -21.79 29.30
C SER A 154 7.63 -20.54 29.72
N PRO A 155 7.14 -20.50 30.98
CA PRO A 155 6.36 -19.38 31.53
C PRO A 155 7.14 -18.05 31.69
N GLY A 156 8.33 -17.91 31.12
CA GLY A 156 9.08 -16.66 31.24
C GLY A 156 10.32 -16.61 30.37
N LEU A 157 10.99 -15.45 30.43
CA LEU A 157 12.20 -15.18 29.66
C LEU A 157 13.44 -15.31 30.54
N ASN A 158 14.32 -16.23 30.15
CA ASN A 158 15.58 -16.45 30.84
C ASN A 158 16.77 -16.44 29.87
N TYR A 159 17.91 -15.95 30.36
CA TYR A 159 19.17 -15.89 29.62
C TYR A 159 20.30 -16.44 30.49
N ARG A 160 21.17 -17.26 29.91
CA ARG A 160 22.34 -17.84 30.60
C ARG A 160 23.62 -17.40 29.92
N TYR A 161 24.56 -16.90 30.70
CA TYR A 161 25.92 -16.61 30.23
C TYR A 161 26.94 -17.08 31.26
N ALA A 162 28.15 -17.38 30.79
CA ALA A 162 29.24 -17.85 31.64
C ALA A 162 30.38 -16.84 31.63
N GLN A 163 30.75 -16.36 32.81
CA GLN A 163 31.97 -15.58 33.01
C GLN A 163 33.11 -16.56 33.24
N LYS A 164 34.03 -16.65 32.28
CA LYS A 164 35.19 -17.53 32.37
C LYS A 164 36.37 -16.78 32.98
N TYR A 165 37.12 -17.43 33.85
CA TYR A 165 38.32 -16.87 34.45
C TYR A 165 39.32 -17.98 34.71
N TYR A 166 40.60 -17.66 34.60
CA TYR A 166 41.69 -18.58 34.84
C TYR A 166 42.29 -18.31 36.21
N TYR A 167 42.44 -19.35 37.03
CA TYR A 167 43.02 -19.20 38.35
C TYR A 167 43.86 -20.43 38.70
N ASN A 168 45.11 -20.18 39.14
CA ASN A 168 46.04 -21.20 39.63
C ASN A 168 46.14 -22.45 38.72
N GLY A 169 46.48 -22.27 37.44
CA GLY A 169 46.68 -23.39 36.53
C GLY A 169 45.40 -23.95 35.89
N THR A 170 44.21 -23.56 36.38
CA THR A 170 42.93 -24.19 36.05
C THR A 170 41.92 -23.19 35.49
N ASP A 171 41.17 -23.62 34.49
CA ASP A 171 40.06 -22.86 33.93
C ASP A 171 38.79 -22.98 34.79
N TYR A 172 38.25 -21.85 35.24
CA TYR A 172 37.01 -21.77 35.99
C TYR A 172 35.93 -21.00 35.21
N ARG A 173 34.67 -21.22 35.58
CA ARG A 173 33.55 -20.40 35.09
C ARG A 173 32.49 -20.19 36.15
N THR A 174 31.98 -18.96 36.21
CA THR A 174 30.74 -18.63 36.92
C THR A 174 29.60 -18.64 35.90
N LEU A 175 28.68 -19.58 36.03
CA LEU A 175 27.46 -19.63 35.21
C LEU A 175 26.37 -18.80 35.88
N VAL A 176 25.90 -17.77 35.18
CA VAL A 176 24.82 -16.89 35.65
C VAL A 176 23.58 -17.16 34.82
N LYS A 177 22.44 -17.38 35.50
CA LYS A 177 21.11 -17.42 34.88
C LYS A 177 20.34 -16.17 35.29
N LEU A 178 19.99 -15.34 34.32
CA LEU A 178 19.21 -14.13 34.49
C LEU A 178 17.75 -14.40 34.11
N TYR A 179 16.84 -13.85 34.91
CA TYR A 179 15.43 -13.68 34.57
C TYR A 179 15.15 -12.19 34.56
N GLY A 180 14.43 -11.72 33.55
CA GLY A 180 14.19 -10.30 33.41
C GLY A 180 13.24 -9.99 32.27
N ILE A 181 12.94 -8.71 32.14
CA ILE A 181 12.02 -8.20 31.13
C ILE A 181 12.83 -7.71 29.94
N ARG A 182 12.42 -8.11 28.75
CA ARG A 182 12.93 -7.55 27.50
C ARG A 182 11.90 -6.58 26.94
N PHE A 183 12.32 -5.35 26.70
CA PHE A 183 11.54 -4.38 25.95
C PHE A 183 11.86 -4.51 24.46
N ILE A 184 10.83 -4.64 23.64
CA ILE A 184 10.92 -4.51 22.18
C ILE A 184 10.24 -3.19 21.82
N VAL A 185 10.98 -2.29 21.18
CA VAL A 185 10.40 -1.05 20.67
C VAL A 185 10.15 -1.24 19.17
N THR A 186 8.88 -1.25 18.79
CA THR A 186 8.45 -1.39 17.41
C THR A 186 7.93 -0.04 16.94
N VAL A 187 8.50 0.49 15.86
CA VAL A 187 8.02 1.75 15.26
C VAL A 187 7.24 1.41 13.99
N THR A 188 5.96 1.72 13.97
CA THR A 188 5.08 1.55 12.81
C THR A 188 4.55 2.91 12.40
N GLY A 189 4.18 3.05 11.13
CA GLY A 189 3.53 4.27 10.70
C GLY A 189 3.41 4.44 9.20
N GLN A 190 2.66 5.45 8.84
CA GLN A 190 2.46 5.93 7.48
C GLN A 190 2.35 7.46 7.51
N GLY A 191 3.16 8.12 6.68
CA GLY A 191 3.12 9.54 6.44
C GLY A 191 2.60 9.83 5.04
N GLY A 192 1.52 10.58 4.93
CA GLY A 192 0.98 11.02 3.64
C GLY A 192 1.27 12.50 3.38
N ARG A 193 1.69 12.84 2.16
CA ARG A 193 1.81 14.22 1.69
C ARG A 193 1.25 14.36 0.28
N PHE A 194 0.61 15.48 -0.02
CA PHE A 194 0.16 15.83 -1.35
C PHE A 194 1.30 15.70 -2.39
N ASP A 195 1.04 14.93 -3.43
CA ASP A 195 1.91 14.79 -4.59
C ASP A 195 1.09 14.92 -5.88
N ALA A 196 1.46 15.90 -6.70
CA ALA A 196 0.79 16.18 -7.97
C ALA A 196 0.90 15.00 -8.94
N MET A 197 2.00 14.24 -8.92
CA MET A 197 2.16 13.09 -9.81
C MET A 197 1.13 12.01 -9.49
N ASN A 198 0.99 11.64 -8.21
CA ASN A 198 -0.03 10.69 -7.76
C ASN A 198 -1.45 11.17 -8.05
N LEU A 199 -1.74 12.47 -7.88
CA LEU A 199 -3.04 13.04 -8.28
C LEU A 199 -3.33 12.84 -9.77
N PHE A 200 -2.39 13.21 -10.66
CA PHE A 200 -2.60 13.06 -12.10
C PHE A 200 -2.69 11.59 -12.53
N LEU A 201 -1.96 10.69 -11.88
CA LEU A 201 -2.09 9.24 -12.11
C LEU A 201 -3.46 8.72 -11.67
N ALA A 202 -3.97 9.18 -10.51
CA ALA A 202 -5.30 8.83 -10.03
C ALA A 202 -6.41 9.36 -10.95
N ILE A 203 -6.28 10.60 -11.44
CA ILE A 203 -7.22 11.18 -12.41
C ILE A 203 -7.11 10.45 -13.75
N GLY A 204 -5.90 10.23 -14.26
CA GLY A 204 -5.66 9.58 -15.55
C GLY A 204 -6.20 8.14 -15.59
N SER A 205 -5.92 7.35 -14.55
CA SER A 205 -6.53 6.02 -14.40
C SER A 205 -8.05 6.09 -14.22
N GLY A 206 -8.55 7.08 -13.47
CA GLY A 206 -9.97 7.36 -13.27
C GLY A 206 -10.73 7.63 -14.58
N ILE A 207 -10.17 8.46 -15.46
CA ILE A 207 -10.75 8.78 -16.78
C ILE A 207 -10.95 7.51 -17.62
N GLY A 208 -10.10 6.50 -17.47
CA GLY A 208 -10.27 5.19 -18.10
C GLY A 208 -11.62 4.53 -17.79
N PHE A 209 -12.17 4.70 -16.58
CA PHE A 209 -13.48 4.16 -16.21
C PHE A 209 -14.65 4.84 -16.94
N LEU A 210 -14.48 6.06 -17.44
CA LEU A 210 -15.52 6.72 -18.25
C LEU A 210 -15.75 6.01 -19.58
N ALA A 211 -14.74 5.30 -20.11
CA ALA A 211 -14.91 4.49 -21.31
C ALA A 211 -15.93 3.36 -21.09
N ILE A 212 -15.93 2.74 -19.90
CA ILE A 212 -16.88 1.67 -19.55
C ILE A 212 -18.33 2.17 -19.61
N THR A 213 -18.58 3.42 -19.20
CA THR A 213 -19.90 4.04 -19.27
C THR A 213 -20.43 4.07 -20.72
N SER A 214 -19.58 4.40 -21.68
CA SER A 214 -19.96 4.44 -23.10
C SER A 214 -20.31 3.06 -23.63
N ILE A 215 -19.55 2.02 -23.24
CA ILE A 215 -19.80 0.62 -23.63
C ILE A 215 -21.15 0.14 -23.06
N ILE A 216 -21.43 0.45 -21.80
CA ILE A 216 -22.70 0.10 -21.15
C ILE A 216 -23.86 0.84 -21.85
N CYS A 217 -23.70 2.13 -22.12
CA CYS A 217 -24.72 2.91 -22.82
C CYS A 217 -24.99 2.36 -24.23
N ASP A 218 -23.95 1.96 -24.95
CA ASP A 218 -24.05 1.33 -26.27
C ASP A 218 -24.76 -0.03 -26.20
N PHE A 219 -24.44 -0.85 -25.19
CA PHE A 219 -25.10 -2.14 -24.98
C PHE A 219 -26.60 -1.95 -24.73
N ILE A 220 -26.97 -1.02 -23.84
CA ILE A 220 -28.37 -0.70 -23.54
C ILE A 220 -29.09 -0.20 -24.80
N LEU A 221 -28.45 0.68 -25.57
CA LEU A 221 -29.05 1.27 -26.76
C LEU A 221 -29.31 0.24 -27.88
N LEU A 222 -28.37 -0.67 -28.12
CA LEU A 222 -28.43 -1.62 -29.24
C LEU A 222 -29.24 -2.88 -28.90
N HIS A 223 -29.24 -3.33 -27.65
CA HIS A 223 -29.88 -4.60 -27.28
C HIS A 223 -31.20 -4.42 -26.52
N ILE A 224 -31.29 -3.44 -25.62
CA ILE A 224 -32.43 -3.31 -24.69
C ILE A 224 -33.48 -2.33 -25.20
N HIS A 225 -33.08 -1.25 -25.86
CA HIS A 225 -33.99 -0.16 -26.20
C HIS A 225 -35.04 -0.56 -27.27
N ARG A 226 -36.31 -0.15 -27.06
CA ARG A 226 -37.45 -0.50 -27.94
C ARG A 226 -37.23 -0.18 -29.42
N ASN A 227 -36.58 0.94 -29.72
CA ASN A 227 -36.30 1.40 -31.09
C ASN A 227 -34.91 0.97 -31.62
N ARG A 228 -34.37 -0.17 -31.17
CA ARG A 228 -33.01 -0.64 -31.52
C ARG A 228 -32.74 -0.76 -33.02
N GLU A 229 -33.71 -1.15 -33.84
CA GLU A 229 -33.50 -1.35 -35.28
C GLU A 229 -33.12 -0.04 -35.98
N LYS A 230 -33.76 1.07 -35.60
CA LYS A 230 -33.40 2.40 -36.10
C LYS A 230 -31.99 2.83 -35.68
N PHE A 231 -31.53 2.39 -34.50
CA PHE A 231 -30.18 2.68 -34.03
C PHE A 231 -29.12 1.81 -34.72
N ASN A 232 -29.42 0.53 -34.96
CA ASN A 232 -28.52 -0.39 -35.66
C ASN A 232 -28.23 0.08 -37.09
N THR A 233 -29.26 0.51 -37.84
CA THR A 233 -29.08 1.00 -39.21
C THR A 233 -28.35 2.35 -39.29
N THR A 234 -28.41 3.15 -38.23
CA THR A 234 -27.68 4.44 -38.18
C THR A 234 -26.22 4.24 -37.76
N LYS A 235 -25.93 3.26 -36.90
CA LYS A 235 -24.57 3.00 -36.39
C LYS A 235 -23.74 2.11 -37.32
N PHE A 236 -24.35 1.08 -37.89
CA PHE A 236 -23.66 0.08 -38.70
C PHE A 236 -24.02 0.22 -40.19
N THR A 237 -23.00 0.32 -41.03
CA THR A 237 -23.12 0.22 -42.48
C THR A 237 -22.69 -1.18 -42.91
N ILE A 238 -23.60 -1.93 -43.54
CA ILE A 238 -23.30 -3.26 -44.05
C ILE A 238 -22.51 -3.10 -45.36
N TYR A 239 -21.26 -3.56 -45.37
CA TYR A 239 -20.46 -3.66 -46.59
C TYR A 239 -20.52 -5.10 -47.10
N ALA A 240 -21.07 -5.33 -48.28
CA ALA A 240 -20.88 -6.59 -48.97
C ALA A 240 -19.46 -6.62 -49.54
N SER A 241 -18.63 -7.57 -49.11
CA SER A 241 -17.39 -7.84 -49.84
C SER A 241 -17.79 -8.51 -51.15
N ASN A 242 -17.71 -7.78 -52.26
CA ASN A 242 -17.92 -8.36 -53.58
C ASN A 242 -16.80 -9.36 -53.87
N GLY A 243 -16.99 -10.61 -53.46
CA GLY A 243 -16.43 -11.75 -54.16
C GLY A 243 -17.14 -11.84 -55.51
N THR A 244 -16.43 -11.44 -56.56
CA THR A 244 -16.77 -11.58 -57.99
C THR A 244 -18.00 -10.83 -58.53
N SER A 245 -17.69 -9.76 -59.28
CA SER A 245 -18.36 -9.25 -60.50
C SER A 245 -19.89 -9.41 -60.67
N GLY A 246 -20.60 -8.28 -60.67
CA GLY A 246 -21.86 -8.12 -61.42
C GLY A 246 -22.96 -7.35 -60.71
N LEU A 247 -23.22 -6.13 -61.21
CA LEU A 247 -24.47 -5.35 -61.14
C LEU A 247 -24.99 -4.89 -59.76
N GLN A 248 -24.83 -3.57 -59.54
CA GLN A 248 -25.66 -2.78 -58.61
C GLN A 248 -27.15 -2.90 -58.93
N PRO A 249 -28.00 -2.57 -57.95
CA PRO A 249 -28.85 -1.43 -58.18
C PRO A 249 -28.63 -0.32 -57.14
N HIS A 250 -28.63 0.90 -57.67
CA HIS A 250 -28.68 2.16 -56.97
C HIS A 250 -29.75 2.19 -55.88
N HIS A 251 -29.39 2.64 -54.68
CA HIS A 251 -30.20 3.64 -54.00
C HIS A 251 -29.28 4.77 -53.52
N SER A 252 -29.21 5.80 -54.35
CA SER A 252 -28.60 7.08 -54.04
C SER A 252 -29.27 7.68 -52.80
N SER A 253 -28.47 7.98 -51.79
CA SER A 253 -28.69 9.14 -50.94
C SER A 253 -27.36 9.90 -50.85
N SER A 254 -27.19 10.81 -51.80
CA SER A 254 -26.31 11.96 -51.65
C SER A 254 -26.78 12.77 -50.45
N PHE A 255 -25.91 13.09 -49.51
CA PHE A 255 -26.04 14.34 -48.77
C PHE A 255 -24.65 14.85 -48.36
N SER A 256 -24.35 16.03 -48.88
CA SER A 256 -23.16 16.83 -48.68
C SER A 256 -23.20 17.55 -47.33
N ALA A 257 -21.99 17.83 -46.81
CA ALA A 257 -21.61 18.78 -45.76
C ALA A 257 -22.21 18.59 -44.35
#